data_AF-A0A6A4HNW5-F1
#
_entry.id   AF-A0A6A4HNW5-F1
#
_cell.length_a   1.000
_cell.length_b   1.000
_cell.length_c   1.000
_cell.angle_alpha   90.00
_cell.angle_beta   90.00
_cell.angle_gamma   90.00
#
_symmetry.space_group_name_H-M   'P 1'
#
loop_
_entity.id
_entity.type
_entity.pdbx_description
1 polymer ?
#
loop_
_entity_poly.entity_id
_entity_poly.type
_entity_poly.pdbx_seq_one_letter_code
_entity_poly.pdbx_strand_id
1 'polypeptide(L)'
;MRLMRSLYFLPAIVVLITETVAGEFGTPSTWKGTNITTSSAGRQSLIGAAIDQVLGDTIEELLDTGSKNEFVRILCTVSVASFFSHCIRMKQSNTPLNQGLDTIRAYRVYRDTTMLDIATQAWTYGRALTISDANVATGSIATKSFKFTKTCAGVTLVGGTFWKTTDTDTTIYGDSTALFFTLSAYLYQATSNTTYLDAAQDSVPPVMMFFGTGNFRLDHAGYFMEGLAVLPADIAFGKQNLTVETLRSNLVNMTLTTNVLCNATNGIIRAEPGVGDTALVQGLGALYHAMNGPADLVAYIGSVLSVQYNAITTSATNPNSNIYAASWSGPPVAQYDLTNQTMALFGLVNAAQVTSTESNSTSPSPVNDSDSSGRKKSLAGPIAGGVVGAGALLATISFVVFYTNRRRRRKRAWRLANFDIDASESAVIQDDVPRPHV
;
A
#
# COMPACT_ATOMS: atom_id res chain seq x y z
N MET A 1 10.52 43.91 -20.55
CA MET A 1 11.57 42.97 -20.97
C MET A 1 12.51 42.67 -19.78
N ARG A 2 12.11 41.77 -18.88
CA ARG A 2 12.99 41.24 -17.82
C ARG A 2 12.73 39.74 -17.76
N LEU A 3 13.62 39.00 -18.41
CA LEU A 3 13.72 37.55 -18.33
C LEU A 3 13.96 37.17 -16.86
N MET A 4 12.90 36.82 -16.13
CA MET A 4 13.06 36.00 -14.94
C MET A 4 13.31 34.58 -15.42
N ARG A 5 14.59 34.18 -15.33
CA ARG A 5 15.04 32.80 -15.41
C ARG A 5 14.29 32.00 -14.34
N SER A 6 13.19 31.37 -14.74
CA SER A 6 12.61 30.23 -14.05
C SER A 6 13.65 29.11 -14.13
N LEU A 7 14.49 28.99 -13.11
CA LEU A 7 15.25 27.78 -12.88
C LEU A 7 14.22 26.69 -12.57
N TYR A 8 13.91 25.92 -13.60
CA TYR A 8 13.16 24.68 -13.52
C TYR A 8 13.81 23.75 -12.47
N PHE A 9 13.23 23.73 -11.28
CA PHE A 9 13.42 22.67 -10.29
C PHE A 9 12.61 21.44 -10.75
N LEU A 10 13.08 20.77 -11.80
CA LEU A 10 12.64 19.43 -12.22
C LEU A 10 13.83 18.85 -13.01
N PRO A 11 14.59 17.91 -12.40
CA PRO A 11 14.20 16.50 -12.54
C PRO A 11 14.53 15.61 -11.30
N ALA A 12 14.40 16.10 -10.06
CA ALA A 12 14.69 15.23 -8.90
C ALA A 12 13.68 14.07 -8.73
N ILE A 13 12.44 14.23 -9.21
CA ILE A 13 11.40 13.18 -9.12
C ILE A 13 11.50 12.17 -10.27
N VAL A 14 12.00 12.59 -11.44
CA VAL A 14 12.25 11.67 -12.59
C VAL A 14 13.49 10.79 -12.33
N VAL A 15 14.38 11.18 -11.43
CA VAL A 15 15.61 10.43 -11.08
C VAL A 15 15.37 9.32 -10.05
N LEU A 16 14.22 9.28 -9.37
CA LEU A 16 13.92 8.23 -8.37
C LEU A 16 13.49 6.89 -8.99
N ILE A 17 13.33 6.82 -10.31
CA ILE A 17 13.22 5.56 -11.06
C ILE A 17 14.41 5.41 -12.02
N THR A 18 15.60 5.81 -11.55
CA THR A 18 16.82 5.16 -12.06
C THR A 18 16.75 3.70 -11.63
N GLU A 19 17.26 2.77 -12.44
CA GLU A 19 17.34 1.34 -12.13
C GLU A 19 17.83 1.15 -10.69
N THR A 20 16.91 1.04 -9.74
CA THR A 20 17.23 0.51 -8.43
C THR A 20 17.49 -0.95 -8.68
N VAL A 21 18.76 -1.24 -8.97
CA VAL A 21 19.35 -2.56 -8.86
C VAL A 21 18.78 -3.15 -7.59
N ALA A 22 18.08 -4.27 -7.71
CA ALA A 22 17.53 -4.99 -6.57
C ALA A 22 18.62 -5.04 -5.50
N GLY A 23 18.45 -4.23 -4.45
CA GLY A 23 19.27 -4.41 -3.26
C GLY A 23 19.03 -5.84 -2.81
N GLU A 24 20.08 -6.56 -2.45
CA GLU A 24 19.93 -7.91 -1.91
C GLU A 24 18.85 -7.86 -0.82
N PHE A 25 17.74 -8.56 -1.03
CA PHE A 25 16.61 -8.53 -0.11
C PHE A 25 16.97 -9.36 1.13
N GLY A 26 17.59 -8.69 2.11
CA GLY A 26 17.96 -9.29 3.39
C GLY A 26 16.88 -9.09 4.44
N THR A 27 16.48 -10.17 5.12
CA THR A 27 15.61 -10.06 6.30
C THR A 27 16.40 -9.42 7.44
N PRO A 28 15.98 -8.28 8.00
CA PRO A 28 16.68 -7.64 9.10
C PRO A 28 16.80 -8.57 10.32
N SER A 29 17.99 -8.64 10.92
CA SER A 29 18.23 -9.47 12.12
C SER A 29 17.43 -9.04 13.35
N THR A 30 16.80 -7.86 13.31
CA THR A 30 15.92 -7.34 14.35
C THR A 30 14.51 -7.93 14.28
N TRP A 31 14.13 -8.56 13.16
CA TRP A 31 12.82 -9.17 13.02
C TRP A 31 12.73 -10.48 13.81
N LYS A 32 11.60 -10.69 14.48
CA LYS A 32 11.33 -11.90 15.27
C LYS A 32 10.20 -12.68 14.61
N GLY A 33 10.30 -14.01 14.62
CA GLY A 33 9.25 -14.85 14.03
C GLY A 33 9.24 -14.77 12.50
N THR A 34 10.42 -14.75 11.86
CA THR A 34 10.54 -14.74 10.39
C THR A 34 10.19 -16.08 9.75
N ASN A 35 9.93 -17.12 10.55
CA ASN A 35 9.47 -18.44 10.12
C ASN A 35 8.19 -18.80 10.86
N ILE A 36 7.28 -19.52 10.19
CA ILE A 36 6.10 -20.11 10.83
C ILE A 36 6.40 -21.58 11.18
N THR A 37 6.42 -21.87 12.48
CA THR A 37 6.69 -23.22 13.02
C THR A 37 5.46 -24.12 13.04
N THR A 38 4.26 -23.55 13.03
CA THR A 38 3.00 -24.29 12.93
C THR A 38 2.90 -24.97 11.57
N SER A 39 2.56 -26.27 11.55
CA SER A 39 2.35 -27.04 10.32
C SER A 39 1.24 -26.44 9.45
N SER A 40 1.28 -26.70 8.14
CA SER A 40 0.23 -26.21 7.21
C SER A 40 -1.18 -26.59 7.67
N ALA A 41 -1.39 -27.83 8.11
CA ALA A 41 -2.67 -28.29 8.66
C ALA A 41 -3.07 -27.54 9.95
N GLY A 42 -2.11 -27.25 10.84
CA GLY A 42 -2.36 -26.44 12.02
C GLY A 42 -2.77 -25.01 11.68
N ARG A 43 -2.13 -24.40 10.66
CA ARG A 43 -2.51 -23.06 10.16
C ARG A 43 -3.92 -23.05 9.56
N GLN A 44 -4.25 -24.06 8.75
CA GLN A 44 -5.60 -24.22 8.18
C GLN A 44 -6.66 -24.39 9.27
N SER A 45 -6.38 -25.20 10.30
CA SER A 45 -7.28 -25.38 11.44
C SER A 45 -7.50 -24.09 12.22
N LEU A 46 -6.43 -23.31 12.47
CA LEU A 46 -6.54 -22.00 13.14
C LEU A 46 -7.38 -21.01 12.33
N ILE A 47 -7.14 -20.94 11.02
CA ILE A 47 -7.88 -20.05 10.12
C ILE A 47 -9.35 -20.47 10.04
N GLY A 48 -9.64 -21.77 9.96
CA GLY A 48 -11.01 -22.28 10.02
C GLY A 48 -11.73 -21.83 11.29
N ALA A 49 -11.08 -22.00 12.45
CA ALA A 49 -11.66 -21.56 13.72
C ALA A 49 -11.86 -20.03 13.80
N ALA A 50 -10.95 -19.24 13.22
CA ALA A 50 -11.11 -17.79 13.12
C ALA A 50 -12.27 -17.39 12.18
N ILE A 51 -12.45 -18.10 11.06
CA ILE A 51 -13.59 -17.89 10.15
C ILE A 51 -14.89 -18.26 10.87
N ASP A 52 -14.94 -19.39 11.56
CA ASP A 52 -16.10 -19.84 12.31
C ASP A 52 -16.48 -18.83 13.41
N GLN A 53 -15.51 -18.21 14.08
CA GLN A 53 -15.77 -17.14 15.05
C GLN A 53 -16.44 -15.93 14.39
N VAL A 54 -15.95 -15.50 13.23
CA VAL A 54 -16.57 -14.40 12.48
C VAL A 54 -18.00 -14.77 12.08
N LEU A 55 -18.20 -15.96 11.51
CA LEU A 55 -19.49 -16.37 10.96
C LEU A 55 -20.52 -16.68 12.06
N GLY A 56 -20.10 -17.29 13.16
CA GLY A 56 -20.96 -17.68 14.28
C GLY A 56 -21.63 -16.49 14.95
N ASP A 57 -20.83 -15.49 15.36
CA ASP A 57 -21.36 -14.28 16.01
C ASP A 57 -22.18 -13.43 15.04
N THR A 58 -21.78 -13.39 13.76
CA THR A 58 -22.44 -12.54 12.75
C THR A 58 -23.80 -13.10 12.31
N ILE A 59 -24.01 -14.42 12.30
CA ILE A 59 -25.32 -14.99 11.96
C ILE A 59 -26.37 -14.63 13.03
N GLU A 60 -26.00 -14.60 14.31
CA GLU A 60 -26.91 -14.19 15.38
C GLU A 60 -27.16 -12.68 15.38
N GLU A 61 -26.12 -11.85 15.18
CA GLU A 61 -26.25 -10.39 15.17
C GLU A 61 -26.95 -9.85 13.90
N LEU A 62 -26.78 -10.50 12.74
CA LEU A 62 -27.49 -10.16 11.50
C LEU A 62 -28.98 -10.47 11.55
N LEU A 63 -29.40 -11.41 12.41
CA LEU A 63 -30.81 -11.67 12.65
C LEU A 63 -31.46 -10.59 13.52
N ASP A 64 -30.68 -9.78 14.25
CA ASP A 64 -31.20 -8.85 15.26
C ASP A 64 -31.03 -7.35 14.92
N THR A 65 -29.97 -6.92 14.22
CA THR A 65 -29.59 -5.49 14.22
C THR A 65 -29.70 -4.73 12.90
N GLY A 66 -30.11 -5.34 11.77
CA GLY A 66 -30.30 -4.59 10.51
C GLY A 66 -29.05 -3.84 9.98
N SER A 67 -27.88 -4.02 10.58
CA SER A 67 -26.62 -3.37 10.23
C SER A 67 -25.77 -4.30 9.36
N LYS A 68 -25.99 -4.21 8.04
CA LYS A 68 -25.54 -5.20 7.03
C LYS A 68 -24.16 -4.89 6.39
N ASN A 69 -23.30 -4.12 7.03
CA ASN A 69 -22.31 -3.33 6.29
C ASN A 69 -20.84 -3.77 6.41
N GLU A 70 -20.48 -4.70 7.29
CA GLU A 70 -19.11 -5.24 7.40
C GLU A 70 -18.97 -6.72 7.01
N PHE A 71 -20.09 -7.44 6.90
CA PHE A 71 -20.17 -8.88 6.55
C PHE A 71 -19.61 -9.24 5.16
N VAL A 72 -19.49 -8.27 4.25
CA VAL A 72 -19.31 -8.51 2.81
C VAL A 72 -17.86 -8.85 2.42
N ARG A 73 -16.86 -8.46 3.22
CA ARG A 73 -15.44 -8.63 2.87
C ARG A 73 -14.90 -10.04 3.14
N ILE A 74 -15.42 -10.75 4.14
CA ILE A 74 -14.89 -12.06 4.53
C ILE A 74 -15.43 -13.18 3.63
N LEU A 75 -16.72 -13.11 3.25
CA LEU A 75 -17.37 -14.14 2.44
C LEU A 75 -16.86 -14.24 1.00
N CYS A 76 -16.25 -13.18 0.45
CA CYS A 76 -15.65 -13.24 -0.89
C CYS A 76 -14.49 -14.26 -0.97
N THR A 77 -13.89 -14.61 0.17
CA THR A 77 -12.83 -15.62 0.29
C THR A 77 -13.39 -17.03 0.58
N VAL A 78 -14.59 -17.15 1.15
CA VAL A 78 -15.15 -18.43 1.63
C VAL A 78 -16.67 -18.48 1.39
N SER A 79 -17.06 -18.98 0.23
CA SER A 79 -18.40 -19.42 -0.20
C SER A 79 -19.55 -18.41 -0.22
N VAL A 80 -20.30 -18.44 -1.33
CA VAL A 80 -21.77 -18.28 -1.50
C VAL A 80 -22.16 -17.23 -2.55
N ALA A 81 -22.50 -17.73 -3.74
CA ALA A 81 -22.96 -16.97 -4.91
C ALA A 81 -24.32 -16.26 -4.73
N SER A 82 -25.15 -16.67 -3.77
CA SER A 82 -26.51 -16.14 -3.57
C SER A 82 -26.61 -14.87 -2.69
N PHE A 83 -25.51 -14.40 -2.11
CA PHE A 83 -25.51 -13.22 -1.22
C PHE A 83 -25.21 -11.88 -1.95
N PHE A 84 -24.55 -11.95 -3.11
CA PHE A 84 -24.03 -10.78 -3.83
C PHE A 84 -25.10 -9.83 -4.38
N SER A 85 -26.31 -10.31 -4.67
CA SER A 85 -27.38 -9.44 -5.19
C SER A 85 -27.90 -8.42 -4.16
N HIS A 86 -27.64 -8.64 -2.86
CA HIS A 86 -28.13 -7.76 -1.78
C HIS A 86 -27.08 -6.74 -1.29
N CYS A 87 -25.78 -7.00 -1.51
CA CYS A 87 -24.68 -6.05 -1.25
C CYS A 87 -24.70 -4.80 -2.15
N ILE A 88 -25.51 -4.80 -3.20
CA ILE A 88 -25.54 -3.79 -4.28
C ILE A 88 -26.08 -2.42 -3.82
N ARG A 89 -26.64 -2.29 -2.61
CA ARG A 89 -27.23 -1.02 -2.14
C ARG A 89 -26.57 -0.49 -0.88
N MET A 90 -25.45 0.22 -0.96
CA MET A 90 -25.07 1.25 0.03
C MET A 90 -24.12 2.34 -0.50
N LYS A 91 -24.30 3.56 0.03
CA LYS A 91 -23.73 4.84 -0.42
C LYS A 91 -22.48 5.27 0.36
N GLN A 92 -21.60 5.96 -0.40
CA GLN A 92 -20.53 6.92 -0.07
C GLN A 92 -19.05 6.46 -0.16
N SER A 93 -18.39 7.11 -1.14
CA SER A 93 -16.99 7.15 -1.59
C SER A 93 -16.26 5.82 -1.81
N ASN A 94 -15.88 5.57 -3.08
CA ASN A 94 -15.20 4.37 -3.59
C ASN A 94 -15.88 3.01 -3.42
N THR A 95 -17.13 2.96 -2.95
CA THR A 95 -17.86 1.69 -2.77
C THR A 95 -17.87 0.80 -4.01
N PRO A 96 -18.04 1.30 -5.25
CA PRO A 96 -18.15 0.41 -6.39
C PRO A 96 -16.81 -0.23 -6.77
N LEU A 97 -15.68 0.50 -6.63
CA LEU A 97 -14.37 -0.05 -6.97
C LEU A 97 -13.93 -1.16 -6.00
N ASN A 98 -14.15 -0.96 -4.70
CA ASN A 98 -13.92 -2.02 -3.72
C ASN A 98 -14.81 -3.24 -3.99
N GLN A 99 -16.09 -3.02 -4.26
CA GLN A 99 -17.01 -4.10 -4.64
C GLN A 99 -16.57 -4.81 -5.92
N GLY A 100 -16.09 -4.06 -6.92
CA GLY A 100 -15.55 -4.63 -8.15
C GLY A 100 -14.34 -5.50 -7.90
N LEU A 101 -13.46 -5.08 -7.00
CA LEU A 101 -12.29 -5.84 -6.60
C LEU A 101 -12.66 -7.13 -5.84
N ASP A 102 -13.61 -7.05 -4.92
CA ASP A 102 -14.08 -8.22 -4.17
C ASP A 102 -14.80 -9.23 -5.08
N THR A 103 -15.62 -8.74 -6.01
CA THR A 103 -16.31 -9.60 -6.99
C THR A 103 -15.38 -10.22 -8.00
N ILE A 104 -14.35 -9.50 -8.50
CA ILE A 104 -13.38 -10.12 -9.41
C ILE A 104 -12.52 -11.18 -8.71
N ARG A 105 -12.21 -10.99 -7.42
CA ARG A 105 -11.57 -12.04 -6.60
C ARG A 105 -12.48 -13.26 -6.46
N ALA A 106 -13.77 -13.06 -6.19
CA ALA A 106 -14.74 -14.15 -6.15
C ALA A 106 -14.86 -14.88 -7.50
N TYR A 107 -14.89 -14.15 -8.63
CA TYR A 107 -14.87 -14.75 -9.97
C TYR A 107 -13.66 -15.67 -10.19
N ARG A 108 -12.46 -15.28 -9.72
CA ARG A 108 -11.26 -16.11 -9.89
C ARG A 108 -11.38 -17.47 -9.20
N VAL A 109 -12.07 -17.53 -8.07
CA VAL A 109 -12.27 -18.75 -7.29
C VAL A 109 -13.45 -19.56 -7.83
N TYR A 110 -14.63 -18.94 -7.97
CA TYR A 110 -15.88 -19.65 -8.27
C TYR A 110 -16.22 -19.73 -9.75
N ARG A 111 -15.58 -18.92 -10.61
CA ARG A 111 -15.88 -18.79 -12.05
C ARG A 111 -17.33 -18.40 -12.35
N ASP A 112 -18.02 -17.76 -11.41
CA ASP A 112 -19.36 -17.23 -11.59
C ASP A 112 -19.34 -15.93 -12.41
N THR A 113 -19.88 -15.97 -13.62
CA THR A 113 -19.90 -14.85 -14.56
C THR A 113 -20.66 -13.64 -14.02
N THR A 114 -21.61 -13.83 -13.10
CA THR A 114 -22.31 -12.74 -12.42
C THR A 114 -21.33 -11.84 -11.67
N MET A 115 -20.29 -12.43 -11.07
CA MET A 115 -19.26 -11.68 -10.35
C MET A 115 -18.36 -10.89 -11.31
N LEU A 116 -18.05 -11.48 -12.47
CA LEU A 116 -17.32 -10.78 -13.54
C LEU A 116 -18.12 -9.60 -14.09
N ASP A 117 -19.44 -9.76 -14.24
CA ASP A 117 -20.34 -8.69 -14.70
C ASP A 117 -20.41 -7.55 -13.69
N ILE A 118 -20.47 -7.84 -12.39
CA ILE A 118 -20.45 -6.81 -11.33
C ILE A 118 -19.10 -6.09 -11.32
N ALA A 119 -17.98 -6.82 -11.44
CA ALA A 119 -16.65 -6.23 -11.54
C ALA A 119 -16.51 -5.30 -12.76
N THR A 120 -17.07 -5.70 -13.90
CA THR A 120 -17.07 -4.91 -15.14
C THR A 120 -17.90 -3.62 -14.99
N GLN A 121 -19.04 -3.68 -14.30
CA GLN A 121 -19.87 -2.50 -14.00
C GLN A 121 -19.14 -1.53 -13.05
N ALA A 122 -18.53 -2.06 -11.98
CA ALA A 122 -17.70 -1.30 -11.06
C ALA A 122 -16.52 -0.61 -11.78
N TRP A 123 -15.88 -1.31 -12.72
CA TRP A 123 -14.82 -0.73 -13.54
C TRP A 123 -15.34 0.40 -14.42
N THR A 124 -16.49 0.22 -15.07
CA THR A 124 -17.13 1.26 -15.90
C THR A 124 -17.40 2.53 -15.08
N TYR A 125 -17.88 2.35 -13.84
CA TYR A 125 -18.04 3.44 -12.89
C TYR A 125 -16.70 4.14 -12.58
N GLY A 126 -15.64 3.38 -12.29
CA GLY A 126 -14.30 3.93 -12.05
C GLY A 126 -13.72 4.68 -13.25
N ARG A 127 -13.93 4.15 -14.47
CA ARG A 127 -13.44 4.75 -15.72
C ARG A 127 -14.03 6.13 -15.97
N ALA A 128 -15.31 6.35 -15.61
CA ALA A 128 -15.98 7.66 -15.71
C ALA A 128 -15.41 8.72 -14.75
N LEU A 129 -14.69 8.29 -13.71
CA LEU A 129 -13.99 9.14 -12.73
C LEU A 129 -12.48 9.19 -12.95
N THR A 130 -11.97 8.47 -13.95
CA THR A 130 -10.53 8.36 -14.23
C THR A 130 -10.15 9.22 -15.42
N ILE A 131 -9.17 10.09 -15.24
CA ILE A 131 -8.73 11.05 -16.25
C ILE A 131 -8.12 10.31 -17.44
N SER A 132 -8.61 10.58 -18.65
CA SER A 132 -8.02 10.12 -19.92
C SER A 132 -7.13 11.18 -20.57
N ASP A 133 -6.36 10.81 -21.59
CA ASP A 133 -5.61 11.75 -22.43
C ASP A 133 -6.50 12.87 -23.02
N ALA A 134 -7.70 12.52 -23.49
CA ALA A 134 -8.67 13.48 -24.01
C ALA A 134 -9.12 14.49 -22.94
N ASN A 135 -9.24 14.04 -21.69
CA ASN A 135 -9.56 14.93 -20.57
C ASN A 135 -8.40 15.87 -20.26
N VAL A 136 -7.15 15.39 -20.31
CA VAL A 136 -5.95 16.25 -20.16
C VAL A 136 -5.82 17.26 -21.29
N ALA A 137 -6.14 16.91 -22.54
CA ALA A 137 -6.10 17.83 -23.67
C ALA A 137 -7.02 19.05 -23.44
N THR A 138 -8.22 18.81 -22.91
CA THR A 138 -9.27 19.84 -22.66
C THR A 138 -9.23 20.45 -21.25
N GLY A 139 -8.46 19.86 -20.33
CA GLY A 139 -8.43 20.22 -18.92
C GLY A 139 -9.75 19.96 -18.18
N SER A 140 -10.57 19.02 -18.66
CA SER A 140 -11.88 18.71 -18.09
C SER A 140 -12.29 17.26 -18.30
N ILE A 141 -13.09 16.74 -17.36
CA ILE A 141 -13.78 15.45 -17.44
C ILE A 141 -15.28 15.70 -17.26
N ALA A 142 -16.12 14.98 -18.00
CA ALA A 142 -17.56 15.25 -18.05
C ALA A 142 -18.27 15.14 -16.68
N THR A 143 -17.72 14.34 -15.77
CA THR A 143 -18.26 14.11 -14.42
C THR A 143 -17.90 15.20 -13.41
N LYS A 144 -17.10 16.20 -13.79
CA LYS A 144 -16.61 17.27 -12.90
C LYS A 144 -16.93 18.64 -13.49
N SER A 145 -17.36 19.58 -12.63
CA SER A 145 -17.76 20.93 -13.04
C SER A 145 -16.62 21.95 -13.06
N PHE A 146 -15.42 21.55 -12.62
CA PHE A 146 -14.22 22.39 -12.62
C PHE A 146 -13.21 21.99 -13.71
N LYS A 147 -12.29 22.93 -14.01
CA LYS A 147 -11.11 22.67 -14.85
C LYS A 147 -9.93 22.23 -13.99
N PHE A 148 -9.15 21.26 -14.46
CA PHE A 148 -7.96 20.78 -13.77
C PHE A 148 -6.68 21.01 -14.56
N THR A 149 -5.54 21.02 -13.87
CA THR A 149 -4.22 21.15 -14.47
C THR A 149 -3.81 19.87 -15.18
N LYS A 150 -3.12 19.98 -16.31
CA LYS A 150 -2.71 18.80 -17.11
C LYS A 150 -1.72 17.87 -16.40
N THR A 151 -0.95 18.43 -15.47
CA THR A 151 0.11 17.74 -14.74
C THR A 151 0.08 18.08 -13.26
N CYS A 152 0.58 17.18 -12.42
CA CYS A 152 0.88 17.41 -11.02
C CYS A 152 2.35 17.06 -10.77
N ALA A 153 3.13 18.00 -10.19
CA ALA A 153 4.58 17.86 -10.00
C ALA A 153 5.37 17.43 -11.27
N GLY A 154 4.89 17.83 -12.46
CA GLY A 154 5.50 17.46 -13.74
C GLY A 154 5.10 16.08 -14.28
N VAL A 155 4.30 15.32 -13.55
CA VAL A 155 3.72 14.03 -13.97
C VAL A 155 2.34 14.27 -14.59
N THR A 156 2.01 13.53 -15.65
CA THR A 156 0.67 13.58 -16.26
C THR A 156 -0.41 13.14 -15.26
N LEU A 157 -1.60 13.76 -15.32
CA LEU A 157 -2.75 13.31 -14.52
C LEU A 157 -3.56 12.17 -15.16
N VAL A 158 -3.18 11.73 -16.36
CA VAL A 158 -3.79 10.56 -17.01
C VAL A 158 -3.75 9.37 -16.07
N GLY A 159 -4.86 8.64 -16.02
CA GLY A 159 -5.07 7.49 -15.14
C GLY A 159 -5.35 7.82 -13.67
N GLY A 160 -5.28 9.10 -13.27
CA GLY A 160 -5.66 9.52 -11.92
C GLY A 160 -7.17 9.44 -11.72
N THR A 161 -7.60 8.83 -10.62
CA THR A 161 -9.03 8.59 -10.33
C THR A 161 -9.53 9.50 -9.20
N PHE A 162 -10.62 10.22 -9.45
CA PHE A 162 -11.26 11.06 -8.43
C PHE A 162 -11.91 10.22 -7.31
N TRP A 163 -11.84 10.72 -6.08
CA TRP A 163 -12.35 10.04 -4.88
C TRP A 163 -13.89 10.03 -4.79
N LYS A 164 -14.55 11.13 -5.17
CA LYS A 164 -16.01 11.26 -5.08
C LYS A 164 -16.64 11.54 -6.43
N THR A 165 -17.91 11.20 -6.56
CA THR A 165 -18.78 11.58 -7.69
C THR A 165 -19.27 13.02 -7.60
N THR A 166 -19.15 13.67 -6.44
CA THR A 166 -19.47 15.08 -6.31
C THR A 166 -18.67 15.85 -7.37
N ASP A 167 -19.39 16.59 -8.21
CA ASP A 167 -18.85 17.26 -9.38
C ASP A 167 -17.84 18.35 -9.01
N THR A 168 -17.97 18.92 -7.82
CA THR A 168 -17.07 19.91 -7.22
C THR A 168 -15.91 19.32 -6.41
N ASP A 169 -15.87 18.01 -6.17
CA ASP A 169 -14.76 17.38 -5.46
C ASP A 169 -13.53 17.27 -6.38
N THR A 170 -12.47 17.97 -6.00
CA THR A 170 -11.21 18.08 -6.74
C THR A 170 -10.18 17.02 -6.37
N THR A 171 -10.54 16.10 -5.46
CA THR A 171 -9.61 15.18 -4.84
C THR A 171 -9.34 13.96 -5.72
N ILE A 172 -8.11 13.82 -6.20
CA ILE A 172 -7.58 12.56 -6.73
C ILE A 172 -6.88 11.85 -5.57
N TYR A 173 -7.25 10.62 -5.28
CA TYR A 173 -6.73 9.87 -4.14
C TYR A 173 -6.01 8.60 -4.58
N GLY A 174 -4.94 8.24 -3.85
CA GLY A 174 -4.16 7.04 -4.12
C GLY A 174 -4.99 5.78 -4.08
N ASP A 175 -5.91 5.64 -3.10
CA ASP A 175 -6.83 4.50 -3.01
C ASP A 175 -7.67 4.33 -4.28
N SER A 176 -8.36 5.39 -4.73
CA SER A 176 -9.21 5.29 -5.93
C SER A 176 -8.41 4.86 -7.14
N THR A 177 -7.21 5.41 -7.28
CA THR A 177 -6.34 5.16 -8.42
C THR A 177 -5.74 3.75 -8.37
N ALA A 178 -5.29 3.30 -7.19
CA ALA A 178 -4.76 1.96 -6.98
C ALA A 178 -5.85 0.89 -7.12
N LEU A 179 -7.06 1.12 -6.59
CA LEU A 179 -8.21 0.22 -6.77
C LEU A 179 -8.62 0.11 -8.25
N PHE A 180 -8.69 1.24 -8.96
CA PHE A 180 -9.01 1.24 -10.38
C PHE A 180 -7.94 0.52 -11.20
N PHE A 181 -6.66 0.74 -10.91
CA PHE A 181 -5.54 -0.01 -11.48
C PHE A 181 -5.70 -1.51 -11.25
N THR A 182 -5.91 -1.94 -10.01
CA THR A 182 -5.97 -3.36 -9.63
C THR A 182 -7.17 -4.06 -10.25
N LEU A 183 -8.33 -3.40 -10.26
CA LEU A 183 -9.51 -3.92 -10.93
C LEU A 183 -9.29 -4.04 -12.45
N SER A 184 -8.65 -3.05 -13.07
CA SER A 184 -8.26 -3.09 -14.48
C SER A 184 -7.32 -4.27 -14.78
N ALA A 185 -6.29 -4.47 -13.95
CA ALA A 185 -5.35 -5.57 -14.07
C ALA A 185 -6.03 -6.94 -14.00
N TYR A 186 -6.95 -7.12 -13.04
CA TYR A 186 -7.73 -8.35 -12.91
C TYR A 186 -8.67 -8.58 -14.09
N LEU A 187 -9.37 -7.55 -14.56
CA LEU A 187 -10.25 -7.68 -15.72
C LEU A 187 -9.47 -7.99 -16.99
N TYR A 188 -8.27 -7.43 -17.17
CA TYR A 188 -7.37 -7.83 -18.25
C TYR A 188 -6.97 -9.31 -18.12
N GLN A 189 -6.55 -9.76 -16.93
CA GLN A 189 -6.23 -11.18 -16.70
C GLN A 189 -7.42 -12.09 -17.03
N ALA A 190 -8.65 -11.69 -16.65
CA ALA A 190 -9.85 -12.49 -16.82
C ALA A 190 -10.37 -12.55 -18.27
N THR A 191 -10.15 -11.49 -19.06
CA THR A 191 -10.80 -11.31 -20.37
C THR A 191 -9.84 -11.15 -21.55
N SER A 192 -8.55 -10.92 -21.27
CA SER A 192 -7.53 -10.53 -22.25
C SER A 192 -7.88 -9.28 -23.07
N ASN A 193 -8.83 -8.47 -22.61
CA ASN A 193 -9.23 -7.23 -23.28
C ASN A 193 -8.22 -6.12 -22.98
N THR A 194 -7.52 -5.65 -24.01
CA THR A 194 -6.48 -4.63 -23.89
C THR A 194 -6.98 -3.29 -23.37
N THR A 195 -8.27 -2.98 -23.48
CA THR A 195 -8.84 -1.75 -22.88
C THR A 195 -8.59 -1.69 -21.36
N TYR A 196 -8.65 -2.83 -20.68
CA TYR A 196 -8.34 -2.90 -19.26
C TYR A 196 -6.84 -2.80 -19.00
N LEU A 197 -6.02 -3.39 -19.88
CA LEU A 197 -4.57 -3.24 -19.78
C LEU A 197 -4.17 -1.77 -19.94
N ASP A 198 -4.62 -1.10 -21.00
CA ASP A 198 -4.34 0.30 -21.29
C ASP A 198 -4.73 1.19 -20.09
N ALA A 199 -5.90 0.94 -19.50
CA ALA A 199 -6.35 1.66 -18.30
C ALA A 199 -5.45 1.40 -17.07
N ALA A 200 -4.95 0.17 -16.88
CA ALA A 200 -3.96 -0.11 -15.85
C ALA A 200 -2.64 0.62 -16.15
N GLN A 201 -2.17 0.63 -17.39
CA GLN A 201 -0.94 1.33 -17.77
C GLN A 201 -1.04 2.85 -17.51
N ASP A 202 -2.19 3.44 -17.86
CA ASP A 202 -2.50 4.85 -17.62
C ASP A 202 -2.43 5.21 -16.13
N SER A 203 -2.85 4.32 -15.24
CA SER A 203 -2.87 4.59 -13.79
C SER A 203 -1.49 4.50 -13.12
N VAL A 204 -0.46 3.93 -13.77
CA VAL A 204 0.88 3.79 -13.16
C VAL A 204 1.53 5.14 -12.83
N PRO A 205 1.64 6.12 -13.74
CA PRO A 205 2.29 7.40 -13.44
C PRO A 205 1.72 8.15 -12.21
N PRO A 206 0.40 8.37 -12.08
CA PRO A 206 -0.14 9.04 -10.89
C PRO A 206 0.00 8.18 -9.63
N VAL A 207 -0.09 6.85 -9.73
CA VAL A 207 0.10 5.96 -8.58
C VAL A 207 1.53 6.06 -8.04
N MET A 208 2.54 6.02 -8.93
CA MET A 208 3.94 6.16 -8.53
C MET A 208 4.25 7.53 -7.91
N MET A 209 3.48 8.58 -8.22
CA MET A 209 3.61 9.87 -7.55
C MET A 209 3.19 9.82 -6.07
N PHE A 210 2.29 8.91 -5.68
CA PHE A 210 1.92 8.73 -4.27
C PHE A 210 3.00 8.01 -3.46
N PHE A 211 3.87 7.24 -4.12
CA PHE A 211 4.97 6.53 -3.47
C PHE A 211 6.21 7.44 -3.38
N GLY A 212 6.25 8.25 -2.32
CA GLY A 212 7.31 9.22 -2.03
C GLY A 212 8.33 8.76 -0.97
N THR A 213 8.92 9.72 -0.24
CA THR A 213 10.06 9.56 0.69
C THR A 213 9.74 8.83 2.00
N GLY A 214 8.99 7.72 1.96
CA GLY A 214 8.79 6.80 3.10
C GLY A 214 7.59 7.06 4.00
N ASN A 215 6.67 7.97 3.64
CA ASN A 215 5.47 8.28 4.44
C ASN A 215 4.17 8.19 3.61
N PHE A 216 4.05 7.20 2.74
CA PHE A 216 2.81 6.96 1.99
C PHE A 216 1.91 5.97 2.74
N ARG A 217 0.61 5.95 2.42
CA ARG A 217 -0.33 5.02 3.03
C ARG A 217 -0.10 3.60 2.52
N LEU A 218 -0.06 2.65 3.45
CA LEU A 218 0.27 1.25 3.15
C LEU A 218 -0.78 0.56 2.30
N ASP A 219 -2.05 0.90 2.49
CA ASP A 219 -3.16 0.37 1.70
C ASP A 219 -3.05 0.72 0.20
N HIS A 220 -2.57 1.92 -0.14
CA HIS A 220 -2.32 2.32 -1.53
C HIS A 220 -1.33 1.39 -2.20
N ALA A 221 -0.24 1.07 -1.50
CA ALA A 221 0.77 0.15 -1.98
C ALA A 221 0.24 -1.28 -2.04
N GLY A 222 -0.53 -1.71 -1.05
CA GLY A 222 -1.16 -3.02 -1.01
C GLY A 222 -2.05 -3.31 -2.22
N TYR A 223 -2.99 -2.42 -2.52
CA TYR A 223 -3.83 -2.57 -3.71
C TYR A 223 -2.98 -2.61 -4.99
N PHE A 224 -2.03 -1.69 -5.14
CA PHE A 224 -1.20 -1.62 -6.34
C PHE A 224 -0.30 -2.87 -6.51
N MET A 225 0.28 -3.40 -5.42
CA MET A 225 1.03 -4.66 -5.40
C MET A 225 0.18 -5.83 -5.88
N GLU A 226 -1.07 -5.92 -5.42
CA GLU A 226 -2.00 -6.97 -5.86
C GLU A 226 -2.29 -6.87 -7.37
N GLY A 227 -2.52 -5.66 -7.89
CA GLY A 227 -2.73 -5.46 -9.32
C GLY A 227 -1.50 -5.84 -10.15
N LEU A 228 -0.31 -5.49 -9.66
CA LEU A 228 0.95 -5.90 -10.28
C LEU A 228 1.12 -7.41 -10.22
N ALA A 229 0.68 -8.09 -9.17
CA ALA A 229 0.82 -9.55 -9.02
C ALA A 229 0.09 -10.32 -10.14
N VAL A 230 -1.01 -9.79 -10.67
CA VAL A 230 -1.85 -10.54 -11.62
C VAL A 230 -1.49 -10.30 -13.09
N LEU A 231 -0.65 -9.30 -13.36
CA LEU A 231 -0.17 -8.99 -14.70
C LEU A 231 1.04 -9.85 -15.10
N PRO A 232 1.22 -10.19 -16.39
CA PRO A 232 2.45 -10.80 -16.89
C PRO A 232 3.69 -9.95 -16.58
N ALA A 233 4.79 -10.59 -16.21
CA ALA A 233 6.01 -9.94 -15.73
C ALA A 233 6.71 -9.05 -16.78
N ASP A 234 6.58 -9.43 -18.05
CA ASP A 234 7.20 -8.82 -19.23
C ASP A 234 6.43 -7.61 -19.79
N ILE A 235 5.19 -7.38 -19.34
CA ILE A 235 4.45 -6.16 -19.70
C ILE A 235 5.22 -4.95 -19.19
N ALA A 236 5.46 -4.00 -20.10
CA ALA A 236 6.09 -2.74 -19.78
C ALA A 236 5.07 -1.60 -19.64
N PHE A 237 5.40 -0.64 -18.79
CA PHE A 237 4.56 0.52 -18.49
C PHE A 237 5.22 1.84 -18.87
N GLY A 238 4.39 2.73 -19.43
CA GLY A 238 4.72 4.12 -19.70
C GLY A 238 5.89 4.31 -20.67
N LYS A 239 6.34 5.56 -20.79
CA LYS A 239 7.47 5.93 -21.67
C LYS A 239 8.82 5.43 -21.15
N GLN A 240 8.88 5.03 -19.88
CA GLN A 240 10.09 4.55 -19.22
C GLN A 240 10.33 3.06 -19.48
N ASN A 241 9.36 2.35 -20.10
CA ASN A 241 9.44 0.93 -20.42
C ASN A 241 9.75 0.06 -19.18
N LEU A 242 9.18 0.43 -18.03
CA LEU A 242 9.37 -0.30 -16.77
C LEU A 242 8.53 -1.57 -16.80
N THR A 243 9.17 -2.73 -16.67
CA THR A 243 8.45 -4.00 -16.62
C THR A 243 7.65 -4.14 -15.32
N VAL A 244 6.56 -4.90 -15.37
CA VAL A 244 5.79 -5.31 -14.17
C VAL A 244 6.73 -5.89 -13.12
N GLU A 245 7.69 -6.74 -13.52
CA GLU A 245 8.68 -7.33 -12.60
C GLU A 245 9.52 -6.27 -11.87
N THR A 246 10.00 -5.27 -12.60
CA THR A 246 10.78 -4.16 -12.03
C THR A 246 9.92 -3.37 -11.04
N LEU A 247 8.66 -3.09 -11.40
CA LEU A 247 7.74 -2.37 -10.52
C LEU A 247 7.42 -3.15 -9.24
N ARG A 248 7.20 -4.47 -9.34
CA ARG A 248 6.96 -5.32 -8.16
C ARG A 248 8.14 -5.21 -7.18
N SER A 249 9.36 -5.36 -7.67
CA SER A 249 10.58 -5.30 -6.84
C SER A 249 10.77 -3.92 -6.21
N ASN A 250 10.62 -2.86 -7.01
CA ASN A 250 10.78 -1.48 -6.55
C ASN A 250 9.74 -1.10 -5.50
N LEU A 251 8.48 -1.50 -5.70
CA LEU A 251 7.40 -1.18 -4.79
C LEU A 251 7.53 -1.93 -3.46
N VAL A 252 7.90 -3.21 -3.49
CA VAL A 252 8.18 -3.98 -2.27
C VAL A 252 9.34 -3.36 -1.51
N ASN A 253 10.46 -3.07 -2.20
CA ASN A 253 11.61 -2.43 -1.58
C ASN A 253 11.23 -1.08 -0.94
N MET A 254 10.57 -0.20 -1.70
CA MET A 254 10.18 1.12 -1.21
C MET A 254 9.23 1.01 -0.01
N THR A 255 8.24 0.12 -0.07
CA THR A 255 7.27 -0.05 1.00
C THR A 255 7.90 -0.62 2.25
N LEU A 256 8.66 -1.71 2.15
CA LEU A 256 9.11 -2.42 3.34
C LEU A 256 10.38 -1.83 3.97
N THR A 257 11.24 -1.17 3.18
CA THR A 257 12.50 -0.62 3.69
C THR A 257 12.43 0.86 4.03
N THR A 258 11.63 1.64 3.30
CA THR A 258 11.57 3.10 3.49
C THR A 258 10.36 3.56 4.28
N ASN A 259 9.27 2.77 4.31
CA ASN A 259 8.07 3.16 5.04
C ASN A 259 8.25 2.96 6.55
N VAL A 260 8.10 4.04 7.30
CA VAL A 260 8.27 4.01 8.76
C VAL A 260 7.28 3.07 9.45
N LEU A 261 6.09 2.88 8.89
CA LEU A 261 5.03 2.03 9.44
C LEU A 261 5.33 0.53 9.29
N CYS A 262 6.20 0.15 8.35
CA CYS A 262 6.71 -1.22 8.19
C CYS A 262 8.00 -1.44 8.99
N ASN A 263 8.81 -0.39 9.21
CA ASN A 263 10.12 -0.49 9.86
C ASN A 263 10.09 -0.23 11.40
N ALA A 264 8.95 0.20 11.96
CA ALA A 264 8.90 0.69 13.34
C ALA A 264 9.03 -0.37 14.46
N THR A 265 8.63 -1.63 14.24
CA THR A 265 8.43 -2.58 15.37
C THR A 265 8.80 -4.04 15.02
N ASN A 266 10.09 -4.37 14.91
CA ASN A 266 10.57 -5.74 14.61
C ASN A 266 9.94 -6.36 13.36
N GLY A 267 9.57 -5.53 12.37
CA GLY A 267 8.92 -5.95 11.13
C GLY A 267 7.40 -6.11 11.22
N ILE A 268 6.76 -5.83 12.37
CA ILE A 268 5.30 -5.83 12.50
C ILE A 268 4.75 -4.58 11.82
N ILE A 269 3.84 -4.77 10.86
CA ILE A 269 3.15 -3.70 10.14
C ILE A 269 2.25 -2.95 11.12
N ARG A 270 2.35 -1.63 11.14
CA ARG A 270 1.59 -0.77 12.03
C ARG A 270 1.04 0.44 11.27
N ALA A 271 -0.04 0.25 10.52
CA ALA A 271 -0.79 1.34 9.89
C ALA A 271 -1.42 2.25 10.94
N GLU A 272 -1.68 3.51 10.61
CA GLU A 272 -2.33 4.45 11.55
C GLU A 272 -3.81 4.11 11.71
N PRO A 273 -4.36 4.02 12.95
CA PRO A 273 -3.85 4.52 14.24
C PRO A 273 -3.05 3.50 15.11
N GLY A 274 -2.44 2.49 14.52
CA GLY A 274 -1.62 1.49 15.19
C GLY A 274 -2.06 0.04 14.95
N VAL A 275 -2.78 -0.21 13.85
CA VAL A 275 -3.39 -1.49 13.50
C VAL A 275 -2.64 -2.16 12.35
N GLY A 276 -2.94 -3.43 12.10
CA GLY A 276 -2.47 -4.11 10.87
C GLY A 276 -3.05 -3.45 9.61
N ASP A 277 -2.43 -3.72 8.45
CA ASP A 277 -2.90 -3.23 7.16
C ASP A 277 -3.34 -4.38 6.25
N THR A 278 -4.66 -4.50 6.06
CA THR A 278 -5.27 -5.60 5.28
C THR A 278 -4.92 -5.58 3.81
N ALA A 279 -4.84 -4.39 3.20
CA ALA A 279 -4.54 -4.26 1.79
C ALA A 279 -3.07 -4.56 1.52
N LEU A 280 -2.16 -4.12 2.40
CA LEU A 280 -0.73 -4.43 2.27
C LEU A 280 -0.46 -5.93 2.38
N VAL A 281 -0.98 -6.62 3.41
CA VAL A 281 -0.76 -8.07 3.51
C VAL A 281 -1.41 -8.85 2.37
N GLN A 282 -2.55 -8.36 1.84
CA GLN A 282 -3.17 -8.92 0.65
C GLN A 282 -2.29 -8.75 -0.59
N GLY A 283 -1.73 -7.56 -0.80
CA GLY A 283 -0.80 -7.29 -1.91
C GLY A 283 0.47 -8.11 -1.82
N LEU A 284 1.06 -8.22 -0.62
CA LEU A 284 2.24 -9.04 -0.37
C LEU A 284 1.95 -10.53 -0.57
N GLY A 285 0.81 -11.04 -0.08
CA GLY A 285 0.39 -12.42 -0.31
C GLY A 285 0.19 -12.72 -1.79
N ALA A 286 -0.49 -11.82 -2.53
CA ALA A 286 -0.66 -11.95 -3.97
C ALA A 286 0.68 -12.00 -4.71
N LEU A 287 1.64 -11.14 -4.36
CA LEU A 287 2.98 -11.17 -4.93
C LEU A 287 3.73 -12.46 -4.59
N TYR A 288 3.70 -12.90 -3.33
CA TYR A 288 4.33 -14.14 -2.89
C TYR A 288 3.87 -15.35 -3.72
N HIS A 289 2.60 -15.40 -4.10
CA HIS A 289 2.04 -16.47 -4.93
C HIS A 289 2.26 -16.31 -6.43
N ALA A 290 2.31 -15.08 -6.92
CA ALA A 290 2.43 -14.82 -8.36
C ALA A 290 3.89 -14.75 -8.85
N MET A 291 4.83 -14.55 -7.94
CA MET A 291 6.24 -14.33 -8.30
C MET A 291 6.94 -15.63 -8.68
N ASN A 292 7.38 -15.71 -9.93
CA ASN A 292 8.60 -16.43 -10.35
C ASN A 292 9.84 -15.51 -10.27
N GLY A 293 9.77 -14.44 -9.48
CA GLY A 293 10.80 -13.41 -9.40
C GLY A 293 12.05 -13.88 -8.64
N PRO A 294 12.98 -12.95 -8.35
CA PRO A 294 14.19 -13.26 -7.59
C PRO A 294 13.88 -14.00 -6.29
N ALA A 295 14.58 -15.11 -6.05
CA ALA A 295 14.31 -15.99 -4.90
C ALA A 295 14.46 -15.27 -3.55
N ASP A 296 15.34 -14.27 -3.49
CA ASP A 296 15.54 -13.41 -2.32
C ASP A 296 14.33 -12.50 -2.04
N LEU A 297 13.70 -11.93 -3.09
CA LEU A 297 12.48 -11.13 -2.94
C LEU A 297 11.31 -11.98 -2.41
N VAL A 298 11.12 -13.17 -2.97
CA VAL A 298 10.07 -14.10 -2.51
C VAL A 298 10.32 -14.52 -1.06
N ALA A 299 11.57 -14.86 -0.71
CA ALA A 299 11.96 -15.19 0.66
C ALA A 299 11.73 -14.01 1.62
N TYR A 300 12.05 -12.79 1.20
CA TYR A 300 11.85 -11.58 1.99
C TYR A 300 10.38 -11.30 2.26
N ILE A 301 9.52 -11.39 1.25
CA ILE A 301 8.06 -11.26 1.42
C ILE A 301 7.54 -12.36 2.36
N GLY A 302 8.02 -13.60 2.21
CA GLY A 302 7.69 -14.72 3.09
C GLY A 302 8.06 -14.45 4.56
N SER A 303 9.22 -13.86 4.81
CA SER A 303 9.64 -13.42 6.15
C SER A 303 8.69 -12.36 6.72
N VAL A 304 8.29 -11.35 5.93
CA VAL A 304 7.35 -10.29 6.37
C VAL A 304 6.01 -10.90 6.80
N LEU A 305 5.44 -11.75 5.95
CA LEU A 305 4.15 -12.40 6.19
C LEU A 305 4.23 -13.32 7.43
N SER A 306 5.34 -14.04 7.61
CA SER A 306 5.59 -14.86 8.80
C SER A 306 5.64 -14.03 10.09
N VAL A 307 6.27 -12.85 10.06
CA VAL A 307 6.29 -11.93 11.21
C VAL A 307 4.86 -11.50 11.56
N GLN A 308 4.02 -11.18 10.57
CA GLN A 308 2.62 -10.78 10.83
C GLN A 308 1.81 -11.93 11.44
N TYR A 309 1.93 -13.13 10.86
CA TYR A 309 1.25 -14.32 11.36
C TYR A 309 1.60 -14.60 12.82
N ASN A 310 2.90 -14.59 13.15
CA ASN A 310 3.37 -14.84 14.50
C ASN A 310 2.91 -13.75 15.47
N ALA A 311 2.99 -12.47 15.07
CA ALA A 311 2.50 -11.35 15.87
C ALA A 311 1.00 -11.47 16.20
N ILE A 312 0.17 -11.80 15.20
CA ILE A 312 -1.26 -12.03 15.40
C ILE A 312 -1.49 -13.16 16.41
N THR A 313 -0.88 -14.32 16.17
CA THR A 313 -1.11 -15.54 16.97
C THR A 313 -0.53 -15.48 18.39
N THR A 314 0.53 -14.69 18.64
CA THR A 314 1.17 -14.63 19.96
C THR A 314 0.87 -13.35 20.75
N SER A 315 0.68 -12.22 20.07
CA SER A 315 0.60 -10.90 20.71
C SER A 315 -0.78 -10.26 20.61
N ALA A 316 -1.54 -10.57 19.56
CA ALA A 316 -2.87 -10.00 19.34
C ALA A 316 -4.02 -10.97 19.68
N THR A 317 -3.72 -12.24 19.95
CA THR A 317 -4.73 -13.27 20.25
C THR A 317 -4.95 -13.37 21.76
N ASN A 318 -6.22 -13.31 22.18
CA ASN A 318 -6.57 -13.60 23.56
C ASN A 318 -6.36 -15.11 23.84
N PRO A 319 -5.55 -15.50 24.84
CA PRO A 319 -5.19 -16.89 25.08
C PRO A 319 -6.40 -17.83 25.20
N ASN A 320 -6.28 -19.03 24.59
CA ASN A 320 -7.33 -20.04 24.55
C ASN A 320 -8.66 -19.59 23.92
N SER A 321 -8.60 -18.59 23.04
CA SER A 321 -9.74 -18.11 22.26
C SER A 321 -9.34 -17.86 20.80
N ASN A 322 -10.33 -17.57 19.96
CA ASN A 322 -10.13 -17.09 18.60
C ASN A 322 -10.46 -15.60 18.49
N ILE A 323 -10.25 -14.83 19.56
CA ILE A 323 -10.50 -13.38 19.59
C ILE A 323 -9.18 -12.65 19.38
N TYR A 324 -9.11 -11.92 18.27
CA TYR A 324 -7.94 -11.15 17.86
C TYR A 324 -8.14 -9.65 18.04
N ALA A 325 -7.06 -8.91 18.32
CA ALA A 325 -6.99 -7.46 18.27
C ALA A 325 -6.58 -6.95 16.88
N ALA A 326 -7.02 -5.75 16.47
CA ALA A 326 -6.53 -5.11 15.24
C ALA A 326 -5.06 -4.65 15.36
N SER A 327 -4.58 -4.35 16.56
CA SER A 327 -3.15 -4.10 16.82
C SER A 327 -2.41 -5.42 16.86
N TRP A 328 -1.70 -5.76 15.78
CA TRP A 328 -0.93 -7.01 15.69
C TRP A 328 0.25 -7.06 16.66
N SER A 329 0.75 -5.90 17.11
CA SER A 329 1.74 -5.81 18.19
C SER A 329 1.17 -6.07 19.60
N GLY A 330 -0.15 -6.27 19.72
CA GLY A 330 -0.86 -6.41 20.99
C GLY A 330 -1.16 -5.08 21.68
N PRO A 331 -1.64 -5.13 22.94
CA PRO A 331 -2.05 -6.34 23.66
C PRO A 331 -3.30 -7.00 23.03
N PRO A 332 -3.62 -8.25 23.38
CA PRO A 332 -4.87 -8.88 22.94
C PRO A 332 -6.09 -8.18 23.57
N VAL A 333 -7.26 -8.38 22.96
CA VAL A 333 -8.54 -7.85 23.45
C VAL A 333 -9.44 -8.98 23.93
N ALA A 334 -10.21 -8.74 25.00
CA ALA A 334 -11.13 -9.74 25.54
C ALA A 334 -12.47 -9.78 24.80
N GLN A 335 -12.89 -8.66 24.23
CA GLN A 335 -14.18 -8.51 23.56
C GLN A 335 -14.04 -8.79 22.07
N TYR A 336 -14.99 -9.55 21.52
CA TYR A 336 -15.13 -9.74 20.08
C TYR A 336 -15.46 -8.42 19.40
N ASP A 337 -14.80 -8.18 18.28
CA ASP A 337 -15.08 -7.08 17.37
C ASP A 337 -14.84 -7.58 15.95
N LEU A 338 -15.87 -7.44 15.09
CA LEU A 338 -15.89 -7.96 13.74
C LEU A 338 -14.76 -7.37 12.88
N THR A 339 -14.50 -6.07 13.03
CA THR A 339 -13.44 -5.38 12.29
C THR A 339 -12.06 -5.90 12.70
N ASN A 340 -11.81 -6.09 14.00
CA ASN A 340 -10.57 -6.69 14.51
C ASN A 340 -10.37 -8.12 13.99
N GLN A 341 -11.41 -8.96 14.02
CA GLN A 341 -11.33 -10.33 13.51
C GLN A 341 -11.04 -10.34 12.02
N THR A 342 -11.72 -9.49 11.25
CA THR A 342 -11.50 -9.34 9.82
C THR A 342 -10.05 -9.00 9.52
N MET A 343 -9.48 -7.99 10.21
CA MET A 343 -8.09 -7.60 9.99
C MET A 343 -7.11 -8.73 10.30
N ALA A 344 -7.28 -9.42 11.42
CA ALA A 344 -6.44 -10.56 11.78
C ALA A 344 -6.54 -11.69 10.74
N LEU A 345 -7.75 -12.00 10.26
CA LEU A 345 -7.97 -13.03 9.26
C LEU A 345 -7.24 -12.73 7.94
N PHE A 346 -7.21 -11.47 7.48
CA PHE A 346 -6.41 -11.08 6.30
C PHE A 346 -4.91 -11.40 6.49
N GLY A 347 -4.35 -11.09 7.67
CA GLY A 347 -2.96 -11.40 7.97
C GLY A 347 -2.69 -12.91 8.05
N LEU A 348 -3.58 -13.65 8.73
CA LEU A 348 -3.45 -15.11 8.88
C LEU A 348 -3.55 -15.83 7.54
N VAL A 349 -4.55 -15.52 6.72
CA VAL A 349 -4.79 -16.17 5.42
C VAL A 349 -3.65 -15.93 4.44
N ASN A 350 -3.20 -14.67 4.30
CA ASN A 350 -2.13 -14.34 3.36
C ASN A 350 -0.78 -14.94 3.78
N ALA A 351 -0.55 -15.16 5.08
CA ALA A 351 0.66 -15.81 5.57
C ALA A 351 0.58 -17.34 5.66
N ALA A 352 -0.63 -17.93 5.64
CA ALA A 352 -0.85 -19.37 5.79
C ALA A 352 -0.10 -20.21 4.75
N GLN A 353 0.08 -19.64 3.57
CA GLN A 353 0.66 -20.31 2.41
C GLN A 353 2.17 -20.11 2.30
N VAL A 354 2.79 -19.37 3.23
CA VAL A 354 4.25 -19.27 3.29
C VAL A 354 4.82 -20.66 3.56
N THR A 355 5.68 -21.16 2.67
CA THR A 355 6.34 -22.45 2.84
C THR A 355 7.26 -22.38 4.05
N SER A 356 6.99 -23.25 5.03
CA SER A 356 7.91 -23.46 6.13
C SER A 356 9.17 -24.07 5.54
N THR A 357 10.30 -23.38 5.65
CA THR A 357 11.61 -24.00 5.41
C THR A 357 11.83 -25.00 6.53
N GLU A 358 11.30 -26.21 6.38
CA GLU A 358 11.71 -27.34 7.20
C GLU A 358 13.21 -27.46 6.98
N SER A 359 13.97 -27.01 7.98
CA SER A 359 15.38 -27.26 8.05
C SER A 359 15.51 -28.76 8.26
N ASN A 360 15.54 -29.53 7.17
CA ASN A 360 15.99 -30.91 7.15
C ASN A 360 17.45 -30.88 7.59
N SER A 361 17.65 -30.83 8.90
CA SER A 361 18.89 -31.12 9.57
C SER A 361 19.10 -32.61 9.45
N THR A 362 19.56 -33.06 8.27
CA THR A 362 20.24 -34.35 8.15
C THR A 362 21.44 -34.29 9.08
N SER A 363 21.25 -34.88 10.25
CA SER A 363 22.30 -35.13 11.25
C SER A 363 23.46 -35.85 10.56
N PRO A 364 24.68 -35.28 10.53
CA PRO A 364 25.81 -35.96 9.94
C PRO A 364 26.20 -37.12 10.85
N SER A 365 26.17 -38.34 10.30
CA SER A 365 26.77 -39.51 10.94
C SER A 365 28.28 -39.27 11.15
N PRO A 366 28.87 -39.78 12.24
CA PRO A 366 30.28 -39.52 12.54
C PRO A 366 31.17 -40.31 11.59
N VAL A 367 31.85 -39.62 10.69
CA VAL A 367 32.95 -40.18 9.90
C VAL A 367 34.25 -39.80 10.59
N ASN A 368 34.92 -40.81 11.14
CA ASN A 368 36.35 -40.75 11.42
C ASN A 368 37.08 -40.57 10.08
N ASP A 369 37.84 -39.49 9.89
CA ASP A 369 39.26 -39.65 9.52
C ASP A 369 40.08 -38.35 9.51
N SER A 370 41.34 -38.61 9.83
CA SER A 370 42.59 -37.84 9.71
C SER A 370 42.64 -36.53 8.89
N ASP A 371 43.06 -35.49 9.60
CA ASP A 371 44.23 -34.63 9.33
C ASP A 371 44.68 -34.43 7.87
N SER A 372 44.42 -33.24 7.32
CA SER A 372 45.39 -32.53 6.48
C SER A 372 45.16 -31.02 6.47
N SER A 373 46.23 -30.30 6.75
CA SER A 373 46.29 -28.86 6.97
C SER A 373 46.18 -28.03 5.68
N GLY A 374 45.12 -27.21 5.57
CA GLY A 374 44.97 -26.18 4.53
C GLY A 374 44.81 -24.78 5.13
N ARG A 375 45.83 -23.91 4.99
CA ARG A 375 45.86 -22.51 5.45
C ARG A 375 44.70 -21.69 4.88
N LYS A 376 43.85 -21.11 5.74
CA LYS A 376 42.88 -20.07 5.37
C LYS A 376 43.54 -18.68 5.43
N LYS A 377 43.39 -17.87 4.37
CA LYS A 377 43.80 -16.46 4.33
C LYS A 377 42.71 -15.59 4.99
N SER A 378 43.13 -14.68 5.87
CA SER A 378 42.30 -13.71 6.58
C SER A 378 41.81 -12.60 5.65
N LEU A 379 40.48 -12.37 5.62
CA LEU A 379 39.78 -11.29 4.91
C LEU A 379 39.37 -10.17 5.89
N ALA A 380 40.27 -9.78 6.81
CA ALA A 380 39.99 -8.75 7.81
C ALA A 380 40.10 -7.29 7.29
N GLY A 381 40.54 -7.08 6.04
CA GLY A 381 40.78 -5.74 5.47
C GLY A 381 39.52 -4.92 5.09
N PRO A 382 38.46 -5.51 4.49
CA PRO A 382 37.35 -4.72 3.95
C PRO A 382 36.33 -4.19 4.98
N ILE A 383 36.24 -4.78 6.17
CA ILE A 383 35.20 -4.45 7.17
C ILE A 383 35.55 -3.17 7.96
N ALA A 384 36.84 -2.86 8.11
CA ALA A 384 37.28 -1.65 8.83
C ALA A 384 37.07 -0.35 8.03
N GLY A 385 36.92 -0.41 6.70
CA GLY A 385 36.73 0.77 5.84
C GLY A 385 35.31 1.35 5.83
N GLY A 386 34.29 0.52 6.05
CA GLY A 386 32.88 0.93 5.96
C GLY A 386 32.41 1.84 7.11
N VAL A 387 32.96 1.64 8.32
CA VAL A 387 32.53 2.36 9.52
C VAL A 387 33.00 3.83 9.51
N VAL A 388 34.17 4.10 8.95
CA VAL A 388 34.73 5.47 8.86
C VAL A 388 33.99 6.29 7.80
N GLY A 389 33.57 5.67 6.69
CA GLY A 389 32.82 6.34 5.62
C GLY A 389 31.40 6.77 6.04
N ALA A 390 30.69 5.92 6.78
CA ALA A 390 29.34 6.23 7.27
C ALA A 390 29.34 7.40 8.26
N GLY A 391 30.36 7.51 9.12
CA GLY A 391 30.51 8.61 10.07
C GLY A 391 30.68 9.97 9.37
N ALA A 392 31.50 10.04 8.32
CA ALA A 392 31.71 11.27 7.57
C ALA A 392 30.41 11.75 6.88
N LEU A 393 29.64 10.83 6.30
CA LEU A 393 28.38 11.15 5.63
C LEU A 393 27.35 11.73 6.59
N LEU A 394 27.17 11.11 7.76
CA LEU A 394 26.22 11.58 8.79
C LEU A 394 26.61 12.95 9.36
N ALA A 395 27.91 13.22 9.51
CA ALA A 395 28.40 14.53 9.93
C ALA A 395 28.07 15.61 8.88
N THR A 396 28.27 15.32 7.59
CA THR A 396 27.90 16.26 6.50
C THR A 396 26.40 16.53 6.44
N ILE A 397 25.55 15.51 6.55
CA ILE A 397 24.09 15.68 6.54
C ILE A 397 23.65 16.54 7.73
N SER A 398 24.17 16.26 8.92
CA SER A 398 23.88 17.04 10.13
C SER A 398 24.29 18.51 9.98
N PHE A 399 25.46 18.76 9.38
CA PHE A 399 25.95 20.11 9.12
C PHE A 399 25.05 20.87 8.12
N VAL A 400 24.61 20.21 7.04
CA VAL A 400 23.70 20.81 6.04
C VAL A 400 22.33 21.14 6.65
N VAL A 401 21.77 20.23 7.45
CA VAL A 401 20.50 20.47 8.16
C VAL A 401 20.63 21.62 9.14
N PHE A 402 21.71 21.67 9.92
CA PHE A 402 21.98 22.77 10.85
C PHE A 402 22.13 24.12 10.11
N TYR A 403 22.91 24.16 9.03
CA TYR A 403 23.15 25.38 8.25
C TYR A 403 21.86 25.91 7.59
N THR A 404 21.05 25.02 7.01
CA THR A 404 19.78 25.39 6.39
C THR A 404 18.75 25.87 7.42
N ASN A 405 18.67 25.22 8.59
CA ASN A 405 17.82 25.67 9.69
C ASN A 405 18.25 27.03 10.25
N ARG A 406 19.55 27.27 10.40
CA ARG A 406 20.09 28.57 10.82
C ARG A 406 19.74 29.67 9.80
N ARG A 407 19.84 29.39 8.51
CA ARG A 407 19.46 30.33 7.45
C ARG A 407 17.96 30.60 7.42
N ARG A 408 17.12 29.59 7.67
CA ARG A 408 15.65 29.74 7.77
C ARG A 408 15.25 30.59 8.98
N ARG A 409 15.90 30.42 10.13
CA ARG A 409 15.65 31.24 11.33
C ARG A 409 15.95 32.72 11.09
N ARG A 410 17.05 33.04 10.38
CA ARG A 410 17.34 34.44 9.99
C ARG A 410 16.25 35.04 9.10
N LYS A 411 15.69 34.27 8.16
CA LYS A 411 14.58 34.75 7.30
C LYS A 411 13.27 34.97 8.06
N ARG A 412 13.00 34.22 9.13
CA ARG A 412 11.79 34.41 9.96
C ARG A 412 11.90 35.66 10.82
N ALA A 413 13.08 35.97 11.37
CA ALA A 413 13.31 37.21 12.12
C ALA A 413 13.06 38.47 11.28
N TRP A 414 13.44 38.47 9.99
CA TRP A 414 13.15 39.57 9.07
C TRP A 414 11.66 39.76 8.76
N ARG A 415 10.84 38.70 8.77
CA ARG A 415 9.40 38.82 8.47
C ARG A 415 8.61 39.40 9.63
N LEU A 416 9.03 39.13 10.86
CA LEU A 416 8.38 39.68 12.05
C LEU A 416 8.70 41.18 12.21
N ALA A 417 9.91 41.61 11.85
CA ALA A 417 10.28 43.03 11.88
C ALA A 417 9.53 43.90 10.85
N ASN A 418 9.06 43.32 9.74
CA ASN A 418 8.30 44.06 8.73
C ASN A 418 6.78 44.08 8.96
N PHE A 419 6.25 43.25 9.86
CA PHE A 419 4.80 43.20 10.12
C PHE A 419 4.34 44.27 11.12
N ASP A 420 5.25 44.84 11.92
CA ASP A 420 4.94 45.91 12.88
C ASP A 420 4.79 47.30 12.23
N ILE A 421 5.15 47.48 10.96
CA ILE A 421 5.08 48.79 10.29
C ILE A 421 3.69 49.05 9.67
N ASP A 422 2.95 48.02 9.27
CA ASP A 422 1.65 48.18 8.58
C ASP A 422 0.44 48.21 9.53
N ALA A 423 0.62 47.85 10.81
CA ALA A 423 -0.49 47.77 11.77
C ALA A 423 -0.89 49.12 12.38
N SER A 424 -0.13 50.20 12.17
CA SER A 424 -0.45 51.53 12.71
C SER A 424 -1.24 52.45 11.77
N GLU A 425 -1.54 52.05 10.52
CA GLU A 425 -2.14 52.96 9.52
C GLU A 425 -3.63 52.69 9.21
N SER A 426 -4.25 51.64 9.78
CA SER A 426 -5.62 51.25 9.41
C SER A 426 -6.74 51.70 10.37
N ALA A 427 -6.49 52.64 11.28
CA ALA A 427 -7.45 53.05 12.31
C ALA A 427 -7.93 54.51 12.15
N VAL A 428 -8.33 54.95 10.96
CA VAL A 428 -9.15 56.17 10.78
C VAL A 428 -10.06 55.98 9.56
N ILE A 429 -11.29 56.49 9.66
CA ILE A 429 -12.37 56.60 8.64
C ILE A 429 -13.47 55.53 8.78
N GLN A 430 -14.38 55.84 9.70
CA GLN A 430 -15.77 55.38 9.66
C GLN A 430 -16.62 56.60 10.02
N ASP A 431 -17.35 57.16 9.04
CA ASP A 431 -18.65 57.81 9.29
C ASP A 431 -19.37 58.25 7.99
N ASP A 432 -20.69 58.15 8.08
CA ASP A 432 -21.77 58.81 7.35
C ASP A 432 -22.23 58.35 5.95
N VAL A 433 -23.39 57.67 5.94
CA VAL A 433 -24.30 57.58 4.78
C VAL A 433 -25.75 57.82 5.27
N PRO A 434 -26.47 58.84 4.76
CA PRO A 434 -27.83 59.14 5.18
C PRO A 434 -28.89 58.34 4.38
N ARG A 435 -29.98 57.99 5.07
CA ARG A 435 -31.20 57.39 4.50
C ARG A 435 -32.01 58.43 3.70
N PRO A 436 -32.70 58.05 2.61
CA PRO A 436 -33.82 58.82 2.09
C PRO A 436 -35.18 58.30 2.57
N HIS A 437 -36.10 59.25 2.70
CA HIS A 437 -37.52 59.09 2.93
C HIS A 437 -38.31 58.85 1.62
N VAL A 438 -39.48 58.25 1.83
CA VAL A 438 -40.65 58.00 0.94
C VAL A 438 -40.61 56.68 0.17
#